data_AF-A0A2M7GKD1-F1
#
_entry.id   AF-A0A2M7GKD1-F1
#
_cell.length_a   1.000
_cell.length_b   1.000
_cell.length_c   1.000
_cell.angle_alpha   90.00
_cell.angle_beta   90.00
_cell.angle_gamma   90.00
#
_symmetry.space_group_name_H-M   'P 1'
#
loop_
_entity.id
_entity.type
_entity.pdbx_description
1 polymer ?
#
loop_
_entity_poly.entity_id
_entity_poly.type
_entity_poly.pdbx_seq_one_letter_code
_entity_poly.pdbx_strand_id
1 'polypeptide(L)'
;MHMADDEFDVRPGRSRDSGASSYRKANTLVGRVLQVSRRAGYTPLGRGRSGRGTGHLGRGKRAALQRRRSAFQRRVVIKARVVRHRGTAFRSAPLARHIAYLERDGVTRDGSYGQMFDAGSDQADGEAFAERCEEDRHHFRFIVSPEDASEMADLRAFTREMMEDMANDLDIDPGSGLDWVAVDHWNTDNPHIHVLVRGVASDGKGLVIDRAYISEGLRARAEERVTMELGPRSERDIQNSLRCEVDAERWTSLDRRLVRQRDDLGVVDLRPEAAGTRKDRSLLLGRAQTLERMGLAERVGPASWTLAADVEPTLRELGDRGDIIKTMHRAITGHGLTIDPERIALHGRTGGERVIGRLVERGLHDELTGEAYAIVDGVDGRTHHLRFPDIERTTDASPGAIVEASSWTDRKGQQQTSLLVRSDLSIDTQIHARGATWLDRQLVSPRPETLPSGFGSEVRDALEQRSEGLIDEGLAKRQGQRVVFARGLLNTLRDRELADAGEALAARHGGIAQSVNAGDHVAGIYRERVTLASGRFAMIDNGMGFQLVPWRQDMDRHLGQAVTGRINQRGGVDWSFARSRGPAI
;
A
#
# COMPACT_ATOMS: atom_id res chain seq x y z
N MET A 1 23.18 40.59 71.87
CA MET A 1 22.27 39.73 71.09
C MET A 1 23.04 39.32 69.84
N HIS A 2 23.62 38.11 69.84
CA HIS A 2 24.48 37.60 68.77
C HIS A 2 23.77 36.40 68.12
N MET A 3 23.57 36.47 66.80
CA MET A 3 23.14 35.36 65.96
C MET A 3 24.38 34.62 65.45
N ALA A 4 24.31 33.29 65.43
CA ALA A 4 25.30 32.41 64.82
C ALA A 4 24.83 32.01 63.41
N ASP A 5 25.72 32.16 62.43
CA ASP A 5 25.59 31.62 61.07
C ASP A 5 26.24 30.22 61.05
N ASP A 6 25.51 29.23 60.54
CA ASP A 6 26.00 27.86 60.28
C ASP A 6 26.72 27.81 58.93
N GLU A 7 28.00 27.42 58.95
CA GLU A 7 28.90 27.34 57.80
C GLU A 7 28.73 25.99 57.06
N PHE A 8 28.33 26.06 55.78
CA PHE A 8 28.07 24.92 54.90
C PHE A 8 29.32 24.57 54.07
N ASP A 9 29.95 23.44 54.38
CA ASP A 9 31.25 23.05 53.79
C ASP A 9 31.09 22.01 52.65
N VAL A 10 31.30 22.45 51.39
CA VAL A 10 31.14 21.64 50.17
C VAL A 10 32.46 20.96 49.79
N ARG A 11 32.47 19.63 49.62
CA ARG A 11 33.61 18.87 49.07
C ARG A 11 33.47 18.68 47.54
N PRO A 12 34.29 19.32 46.69
CA PRO A 12 34.24 19.14 45.24
C PRO A 12 34.95 17.84 44.81
N GLY A 13 34.31 17.07 43.92
CA GLY A 13 34.91 15.90 43.27
C GLY A 13 35.90 16.27 42.14
N ARG A 14 36.77 15.31 41.79
CA ARG A 14 37.90 15.46 40.82
C ARG A 14 37.48 15.93 39.42
N SER A 15 38.15 16.96 38.90
CA SER A 15 38.07 17.40 37.50
C SER A 15 38.81 16.44 36.57
N ARG A 16 38.17 15.99 35.48
CA ARG A 16 38.87 15.38 34.32
C ARG A 16 39.08 16.46 33.26
N ASP A 17 40.33 16.55 32.79
CA ASP A 17 40.79 17.43 31.72
C ASP A 17 39.99 17.26 30.42
N SER A 18 39.20 18.27 30.07
CA SER A 18 38.73 18.48 28.69
C SER A 18 38.77 19.96 28.25
N GLY A 19 39.51 20.80 28.96
CA GLY A 19 39.60 22.25 28.70
C GLY A 19 40.74 22.69 27.77
N ALA A 20 41.82 21.91 27.63
CA ALA A 20 43.05 22.37 26.98
C ALA A 20 43.05 22.34 25.43
N SER A 21 42.01 21.77 24.80
CA SER A 21 41.84 21.75 23.33
C SER A 21 41.05 22.97 22.81
N SER A 22 40.14 23.49 23.64
CA SER A 22 39.24 24.58 23.29
C SER A 22 39.95 25.94 23.17
N TYR A 23 41.02 26.16 23.96
CA TYR A 23 41.75 27.42 23.98
C TYR A 23 42.77 27.56 22.83
N ARG A 24 43.33 26.45 22.31
CA ARG A 24 44.34 26.48 21.22
C ARG A 24 43.76 26.81 19.84
N LYS A 25 42.49 26.53 19.57
CA LYS A 25 41.84 26.84 18.29
C LYS A 25 41.52 28.33 18.10
N ALA A 26 41.36 29.08 19.19
CA ALA A 26 41.01 30.50 19.16
C ALA A 26 42.13 31.42 18.62
N ASN A 27 43.41 30.97 18.67
CA ASN A 27 44.54 31.79 18.23
C ASN A 27 44.91 31.65 16.75
N THR A 28 44.27 30.73 16.01
CA THR A 28 44.49 30.57 14.56
C THR A 28 43.77 31.67 13.75
N LEU A 29 44.36 32.08 12.62
CA LEU A 29 43.76 33.05 11.69
C LEU A 29 42.35 32.60 11.24
N VAL A 30 42.17 31.30 10.98
CA VAL A 30 40.88 30.68 10.64
C VAL A 30 39.88 30.75 11.80
N GLY A 31 40.34 30.58 13.05
CA GLY A 31 39.52 30.72 14.25
C GLY A 31 39.03 32.15 14.48
N ARG A 32 39.87 33.15 14.20
CA ARG A 32 39.47 34.57 14.25
C ARG A 32 38.51 34.96 13.13
N VAL A 33 38.70 34.45 11.91
CA VAL A 33 37.77 34.65 10.79
C VAL A 33 36.38 34.05 11.09
N LEU A 34 36.32 32.88 11.74
CA LEU A 34 35.07 32.25 12.20
C LEU A 34 34.39 33.00 13.36
N GLN A 35 35.14 33.75 14.18
CA GLN A 35 34.57 34.59 15.23
C GLN A 35 34.01 35.90 14.67
N VAL A 36 34.65 36.47 13.64
CA VAL A 36 34.17 37.69 12.97
C VAL A 36 32.89 37.42 12.16
N SER A 37 32.78 36.26 11.50
CA SER A 37 31.55 35.87 10.79
C SER A 37 30.36 35.58 11.71
N ARG A 38 30.62 35.17 12.96
CA ARG A 38 29.58 34.98 14.00
C ARG A 38 29.12 36.27 14.65
N ARG A 39 29.89 37.36 14.55
CA ARG A 39 29.54 38.69 15.09
C ARG A 39 28.66 39.50 14.14
N ALA A 40 28.56 39.08 12.86
CA ALA A 40 27.76 39.72 11.81
C ALA A 40 26.33 39.15 11.64
N GLY A 41 25.77 38.50 12.67
CA GLY A 41 24.34 38.15 12.70
C GLY A 41 23.89 37.03 11.74
N TYR A 42 24.78 36.37 11.01
CA TYR A 42 24.43 35.20 10.21
C TYR A 42 24.54 33.91 11.04
N THR A 43 23.44 33.54 11.68
CA THR A 43 23.21 32.15 12.12
C THR A 43 22.46 31.44 11.00
N PRO A 44 23.06 30.48 10.28
CA PRO A 44 22.28 29.62 9.39
C PRO A 44 21.32 28.83 10.28
N LEU A 45 20.03 29.10 10.10
CA LEU A 45 18.91 28.34 10.67
C LEU A 45 19.19 26.84 10.58
N GLY A 46 18.88 26.14 11.67
CA GLY A 46 19.27 24.77 11.92
C GLY A 46 19.01 23.82 10.76
N ARG A 47 20.09 23.27 10.21
CA ARG A 47 20.06 21.92 9.64
C ARG A 47 19.54 21.00 10.74
N GLY A 48 18.28 20.59 10.64
CA GLY A 48 17.78 19.43 11.38
C GLY A 48 18.82 18.32 11.30
N ARG A 49 19.14 17.69 12.43
CA ARG A 49 20.13 16.61 12.53
C ARG A 49 19.97 15.67 11.33
N SER A 50 20.86 15.81 10.34
CA SER A 50 20.94 14.87 9.24
C SER A 50 21.23 13.52 9.88
N GLY A 51 20.29 12.57 9.76
CA GLY A 51 20.58 11.18 10.06
C GLY A 51 21.90 10.80 9.41
N ARG A 52 22.71 9.96 10.09
CA ARG A 52 24.00 9.46 9.60
C ARG A 52 23.92 9.25 8.07
N GLY A 53 24.66 10.05 7.31
CA GLY A 53 24.75 9.86 5.87
C GLY A 53 25.21 8.44 5.55
N THR A 54 24.99 8.00 4.33
CA THR A 54 25.36 6.68 3.77
C THR A 54 26.85 6.31 3.89
N GLY A 55 27.68 7.20 4.46
CA GLY A 55 29.12 7.02 4.63
C GLY A 55 29.87 7.16 3.31
N HIS A 56 31.11 6.70 3.27
CA HIS A 56 31.91 6.63 2.03
C HIS A 56 31.46 5.50 1.08
N LEU A 57 30.52 4.66 1.49
CA LEU A 57 30.03 3.51 0.74
C LEU A 57 28.88 3.87 -0.22
N GLY A 58 28.30 5.07 -0.11
CA GLY A 58 27.22 5.52 -0.98
C GLY A 58 27.73 5.90 -2.37
N ARG A 59 27.29 5.17 -3.40
CA ARG A 59 27.54 5.49 -4.81
C ARG A 59 26.60 6.60 -5.32
N GLY A 60 26.98 7.32 -6.39
CA GLY A 60 26.16 8.40 -6.99
C GLY A 60 26.29 9.79 -6.38
N LYS A 61 27.13 9.96 -5.35
CA LYS A 61 27.29 11.25 -4.64
C LYS A 61 27.80 12.38 -5.55
N ARG A 62 28.68 12.09 -6.52
CA ARG A 62 29.22 13.09 -7.46
C ARG A 62 28.15 13.55 -8.44
N ALA A 63 27.42 12.61 -9.04
CA ALA A 63 26.29 12.91 -9.93
C ALA A 63 25.21 13.74 -9.22
N ALA A 64 24.91 13.44 -7.95
CA ALA A 64 23.95 14.22 -7.16
C ALA A 64 24.35 15.70 -6.98
N LEU A 65 25.66 16.01 -6.96
CA LEU A 65 26.19 17.36 -6.73
C LEU A 65 26.32 18.21 -8.00
N GLN A 66 26.38 17.60 -9.19
CA GLN A 66 26.64 18.31 -10.46
C GLN A 66 25.39 18.86 -11.16
N ARG A 67 24.23 18.78 -10.51
CA ARG A 67 22.92 19.07 -11.13
C ARG A 67 22.65 20.56 -11.33
N ARG A 68 22.03 20.90 -12.45
CA ARG A 68 21.39 22.20 -12.68
C ARG A 68 19.88 21.99 -12.78
N ARG A 69 19.11 22.65 -11.90
CA ARG A 69 17.64 22.66 -11.99
C ARG A 69 17.21 23.85 -12.84
N SER A 70 16.44 23.60 -13.89
CA SER A 70 15.76 24.64 -14.66
C SER A 70 14.29 24.70 -14.26
N ALA A 71 13.72 25.91 -14.17
CA ALA A 71 12.27 26.06 -13.94
C ALA A 71 11.43 25.54 -15.12
N PHE A 72 12.04 25.40 -16.30
CA PHE A 72 11.41 24.94 -17.53
C PHE A 72 11.58 23.44 -17.78
N GLN A 73 12.28 22.71 -16.90
CA GLN A 73 12.35 21.25 -17.02
C GLN A 73 10.97 20.62 -16.79
N ARG A 74 10.71 19.54 -17.53
CA ARG A 74 9.61 18.61 -17.25
C ARG A 74 9.81 18.02 -15.86
N ARG A 75 8.71 17.68 -15.19
CA ARG A 75 8.74 17.26 -13.79
C ARG A 75 8.48 15.77 -13.68
N VAL A 76 9.24 15.12 -12.80
CA VAL A 76 9.06 13.70 -12.47
C VAL A 76 9.03 13.54 -10.96
N VAL A 77 8.02 12.82 -10.46
CA VAL A 77 8.00 12.39 -9.06
C VAL A 77 8.69 11.04 -8.98
N ILE A 78 9.64 10.91 -8.06
CA ILE A 78 10.25 9.62 -7.71
C ILE A 78 10.05 9.37 -6.23
N LYS A 79 9.35 8.28 -5.92
CA LYS A 79 9.29 7.71 -4.57
C LYS A 79 10.22 6.50 -4.52
N ALA A 80 10.95 6.33 -3.42
CA ALA A 80 11.92 5.26 -3.28
C ALA A 80 11.86 4.63 -1.89
N ARG A 81 12.00 3.30 -1.82
CA ARG A 81 12.08 2.54 -0.58
C ARG A 81 13.17 1.49 -0.65
N VAL A 82 13.92 1.33 0.44
CA VAL A 82 14.85 0.22 0.63
C VAL A 82 14.16 -0.86 1.46
N VAL A 83 13.93 -2.03 0.88
CA VAL A 83 13.24 -3.15 1.53
C VAL A 83 14.27 -4.18 1.94
N ARG A 84 14.33 -4.51 3.24
CA ARG A 84 15.32 -5.45 3.79
C ARG A 84 14.71 -6.84 3.91
N HIS A 85 15.46 -7.88 3.54
CA HIS A 85 15.00 -9.27 3.62
C HIS A 85 15.31 -9.95 4.96
N ARG A 86 16.04 -9.28 5.87
CA ARG A 86 16.39 -9.83 7.20
C ARG A 86 16.21 -8.78 8.31
N GLY A 87 15.92 -9.26 9.53
CA GLY A 87 15.88 -8.46 10.76
C GLY A 87 14.47 -8.01 11.19
N THR A 88 14.39 -7.25 12.29
CA THR A 88 13.11 -6.82 12.92
C THR A 88 12.25 -5.87 12.08
N ALA A 89 12.83 -5.31 11.01
CA ALA A 89 12.14 -4.47 10.03
C ALA A 89 11.61 -5.26 8.81
N PHE A 90 11.76 -6.60 8.80
CA PHE A 90 11.18 -7.48 7.80
C PHE A 90 9.66 -7.54 7.97
N ARG A 91 8.95 -6.69 7.23
CA ARG A 91 7.48 -6.61 7.21
C ARG A 91 6.88 -6.60 5.81
N SER A 92 7.70 -6.68 4.76
CA SER A 92 7.22 -6.69 3.38
C SER A 92 6.73 -8.09 3.02
N ALA A 93 5.62 -8.15 2.25
CA ALA A 93 5.21 -9.37 1.57
C ALA A 93 6.38 -9.97 0.76
N PRO A 94 6.43 -11.30 0.57
CA PRO A 94 7.44 -11.94 -0.28
C PRO A 94 7.54 -11.25 -1.64
N LEU A 95 8.77 -11.03 -2.13
CA LEU A 95 9.02 -10.25 -3.34
C LEU A 95 8.25 -10.80 -4.55
N ALA A 96 8.19 -12.13 -4.69
CA ALA A 96 7.41 -12.80 -5.74
C ALA A 96 5.92 -12.42 -5.71
N ARG A 97 5.31 -12.35 -4.52
CA ARG A 97 3.90 -11.94 -4.37
C ARG A 97 3.69 -10.46 -4.70
N HIS A 98 4.67 -9.61 -4.38
CA HIS A 98 4.63 -8.20 -4.78
C HIS A 98 4.70 -8.03 -6.30
N ILE A 99 5.58 -8.77 -6.96
CA ILE A 99 5.71 -8.80 -8.43
C ILE A 99 4.41 -9.27 -9.06
N ALA A 100 3.87 -10.41 -8.63
CA ALA A 100 2.60 -10.93 -9.14
C ALA A 100 1.43 -9.95 -8.94
N TYR A 101 1.45 -9.17 -7.85
CA TYR A 101 0.48 -8.09 -7.65
C TYR A 101 0.67 -6.98 -8.69
N LEU A 102 1.90 -6.51 -8.90
CA LEU A 102 2.20 -5.43 -9.85
C LEU A 102 1.85 -5.81 -11.28
N GLU A 103 1.99 -7.08 -11.67
CA GLU A 103 1.58 -7.57 -12.99
C GLU A 103 0.06 -7.66 -13.13
N ARG A 104 -0.63 -8.15 -12.09
CA ARG A 104 -2.09 -8.29 -12.09
C ARG A 104 -2.82 -6.96 -12.07
N ASP A 105 -2.34 -6.03 -11.27
CA ASP A 105 -2.97 -4.72 -11.08
C ASP A 105 -2.50 -3.70 -12.12
N GLY A 106 -1.33 -3.93 -12.72
CA GLY A 106 -0.87 -3.13 -13.83
C GLY A 106 -1.76 -3.31 -15.05
N VAL A 107 -2.15 -2.19 -15.65
CA VAL A 107 -2.72 -2.17 -17.00
C VAL A 107 -1.77 -1.36 -17.86
N THR A 108 -1.31 -1.93 -18.97
CA THR A 108 -0.48 -1.23 -19.95
C THR A 108 -1.33 -0.26 -20.78
N ARG A 109 -0.67 0.58 -21.59
CA ARG A 109 -1.35 1.59 -22.42
C ARG A 109 -2.46 1.04 -23.32
N ASP A 110 -2.31 -0.21 -23.77
CA ASP A 110 -3.23 -0.92 -24.67
C ASP A 110 -4.36 -1.67 -23.93
N GLY A 111 -4.41 -1.60 -22.60
CA GLY A 111 -5.42 -2.27 -21.79
C GLY A 111 -5.11 -3.73 -21.44
N SER A 112 -3.93 -4.24 -21.81
CA SER A 112 -3.48 -5.58 -21.39
C SER A 112 -2.90 -5.56 -19.97
N TYR A 113 -2.69 -6.75 -19.38
CA TYR A 113 -2.11 -6.87 -18.04
C TYR A 113 -0.65 -6.40 -18.04
N GLY A 114 -0.21 -5.85 -16.91
CA GLY A 114 1.16 -5.40 -16.69
C GLY A 114 2.13 -6.57 -16.89
N GLN A 115 3.03 -6.43 -17.85
CA GLN A 115 4.10 -7.40 -18.08
C GLN A 115 5.42 -6.81 -17.58
N MET A 116 6.14 -7.58 -16.75
CA MET A 116 7.47 -7.18 -16.31
C MET A 116 8.42 -7.06 -17.50
N PHE A 117 9.26 -6.05 -17.49
CA PHE A 117 10.32 -5.82 -18.47
C PHE A 117 11.65 -5.50 -17.76
N ASP A 118 12.76 -5.70 -18.44
CA ASP A 118 14.10 -5.42 -17.95
C ASP A 118 14.93 -4.69 -19.01
N ALA A 119 16.25 -4.61 -18.83
CA ALA A 119 17.15 -3.93 -19.76
C ALA A 119 17.09 -4.47 -21.19
N GLY A 120 16.86 -5.77 -21.40
CA GLY A 120 16.93 -6.43 -22.70
C GLY A 120 15.64 -7.07 -23.20
N SER A 121 14.64 -7.25 -22.34
CA SER A 121 13.39 -7.95 -22.64
C SER A 121 12.17 -7.14 -22.21
N ASP A 122 11.08 -7.30 -22.95
CA ASP A 122 9.74 -6.81 -22.61
C ASP A 122 8.87 -7.83 -21.86
N GLN A 123 9.42 -9.02 -21.63
CA GLN A 123 8.83 -10.15 -20.91
C GLN A 123 9.87 -10.72 -19.95
N ALA A 124 10.27 -9.91 -18.97
CA ALA A 124 11.18 -10.34 -17.92
C ALA A 124 10.48 -11.31 -16.96
N ASP A 125 11.21 -12.32 -16.49
CA ASP A 125 10.70 -13.27 -15.51
C ASP A 125 10.83 -12.69 -14.10
N GLY A 126 9.69 -12.22 -13.58
CA GLY A 126 9.60 -11.64 -12.24
C GLY A 126 9.80 -12.66 -11.11
N GLU A 127 9.43 -13.93 -11.31
CA GLU A 127 9.64 -14.98 -10.31
C GLU A 127 11.13 -15.32 -10.20
N ALA A 128 11.81 -15.50 -11.34
CA ALA A 128 13.26 -15.69 -11.37
C ALA A 128 14.02 -14.49 -10.78
N PHE A 129 13.54 -13.26 -10.97
CA PHE A 129 14.12 -12.09 -10.30
C PHE A 129 13.93 -12.15 -8.78
N ALA A 130 12.74 -12.57 -8.31
CA ALA A 130 12.47 -12.71 -6.89
C ALA A 130 13.37 -13.76 -6.22
N GLU A 131 13.57 -14.91 -6.86
CA GLU A 131 14.47 -15.98 -6.41
C GLU A 131 15.91 -15.46 -6.27
N ARG A 132 16.43 -14.73 -7.28
CA ARG A 132 17.77 -14.13 -7.20
C ARG A 132 17.94 -13.17 -6.02
N CYS A 133 16.86 -12.53 -5.57
CA CYS A 133 16.87 -11.58 -4.46
C CYS A 133 16.65 -12.23 -3.09
N GLU A 134 16.34 -13.53 -2.99
CA GLU A 134 15.92 -14.17 -1.74
C GLU A 134 16.98 -14.06 -0.63
N GLU A 135 18.25 -14.27 -1.00
CA GLU A 135 19.39 -14.22 -0.09
C GLU A 135 20.02 -12.83 0.05
N ASP A 136 19.52 -11.85 -0.71
CA ASP A 136 20.04 -10.49 -0.67
C ASP A 136 19.70 -9.81 0.65
N ARG A 137 20.56 -8.89 1.10
CA ARG A 137 20.28 -8.12 2.32
C ARG A 137 19.05 -7.23 2.15
N HIS A 138 18.88 -6.64 0.97
CA HIS A 138 17.83 -5.69 0.64
C HIS A 138 17.61 -5.63 -0.87
N HIS A 139 16.50 -5.04 -1.30
CA HIS A 139 16.29 -4.54 -2.66
C HIS A 139 15.77 -3.09 -2.59
N PHE A 140 15.77 -2.40 -3.73
CA PHE A 140 15.22 -1.06 -3.88
C PHE A 140 13.93 -1.13 -4.67
N ARG A 141 12.93 -0.35 -4.24
CA ARG A 141 11.70 -0.11 -5.00
C ARG A 141 11.63 1.36 -5.35
N PHE A 142 11.41 1.65 -6.61
CA PHE A 142 11.16 2.99 -7.12
C PHE A 142 9.78 3.04 -7.76
N ILE A 143 9.08 4.14 -7.55
CA ILE A 143 7.92 4.52 -8.36
C ILE A 143 8.31 5.82 -9.05
N VAL A 144 8.26 5.82 -10.38
CA VAL A 144 8.63 6.94 -11.23
C VAL A 144 7.39 7.42 -11.98
N SER A 145 6.98 8.65 -11.72
CA SER A 145 5.74 9.23 -12.26
C SER A 145 6.08 10.56 -12.95
N PRO A 146 6.32 10.55 -14.27
CA PRO A 146 6.37 11.77 -15.07
C PRO A 146 5.03 12.50 -15.02
N GLU A 147 5.02 13.83 -14.85
CA GLU A 147 3.76 14.61 -14.86
C GLU A 147 3.06 14.52 -16.23
N ASP A 148 3.82 14.41 -17.31
CA ASP A 148 3.33 14.39 -18.70
C ASP A 148 3.42 12.97 -19.33
N ALA A 149 3.34 11.91 -18.51
CA ALA A 149 3.56 10.53 -18.94
C ALA A 149 2.67 10.08 -20.12
N SER A 150 1.45 10.62 -20.22
CA SER A 150 0.52 10.32 -21.31
C SER A 150 0.96 10.87 -22.68
N GLU A 151 1.76 11.93 -22.69
CA GLU A 151 2.32 12.54 -23.90
C GLU A 151 3.57 11.82 -24.39
N MET A 152 4.19 11.01 -23.53
CA MET A 152 5.39 10.24 -23.87
C MET A 152 5.05 9.11 -24.85
N ALA A 153 5.98 8.85 -25.76
CA ALA A 153 5.84 7.80 -26.77
C ALA A 153 5.93 6.42 -26.13
N ASP A 154 6.96 6.20 -25.30
CA ASP A 154 7.28 4.89 -24.74
C ASP A 154 7.91 5.01 -23.32
N LEU A 155 7.13 4.66 -22.30
CA LEU A 155 7.58 4.64 -20.90
C LEU A 155 8.63 3.55 -20.63
N ARG A 156 8.64 2.47 -21.40
CA ARG A 156 9.58 1.36 -21.25
C ARG A 156 10.96 1.74 -21.80
N ALA A 157 11.00 2.40 -22.96
CA ALA A 157 12.23 2.98 -23.50
C ALA A 157 12.82 4.04 -22.56
N PHE A 158 11.98 4.97 -22.11
CA PHE A 158 12.35 5.97 -21.09
C PHE A 158 12.95 5.33 -19.83
N THR A 159 12.35 4.24 -19.34
CA THR A 159 12.82 3.55 -18.14
C THR A 159 14.20 2.93 -18.36
N ARG A 160 14.45 2.29 -19.50
CA ARG A 160 15.77 1.69 -19.82
C ARG A 160 16.86 2.76 -19.85
N GLU A 161 16.63 3.85 -20.56
CA GLU A 161 17.57 4.96 -20.64
C GLU A 161 17.87 5.60 -19.27
N MET A 162 16.83 5.76 -18.43
CA MET A 162 16.99 6.24 -17.06
C MET A 162 17.81 5.25 -16.21
N MET A 163 17.60 3.94 -16.38
CA MET A 163 18.33 2.91 -15.65
C MET A 163 19.79 2.79 -16.11
N GLU A 164 20.09 3.07 -17.37
CA GLU A 164 21.45 3.22 -17.88
C GLU A 164 22.15 4.45 -17.29
N ASP A 165 21.47 5.60 -17.25
CA ASP A 165 21.99 6.80 -16.57
C ASP A 165 22.30 6.52 -15.10
N MET A 166 21.41 5.75 -14.44
CA MET A 166 21.60 5.33 -13.05
C MET A 166 22.80 4.39 -12.90
N ALA A 167 22.97 3.40 -13.77
CA ALA A 167 24.12 2.51 -13.73
C ALA A 167 25.43 3.31 -13.87
N ASN A 168 25.47 4.25 -14.83
CA ASN A 168 26.63 5.13 -15.07
C ASN A 168 26.93 6.02 -13.85
N ASP A 169 25.92 6.69 -13.29
CA ASP A 169 26.09 7.56 -12.12
C ASP A 169 26.54 6.81 -10.87
N LEU A 170 26.22 5.51 -10.78
CA LEU A 170 26.60 4.61 -9.68
C LEU A 170 27.92 3.89 -9.93
N ASP A 171 28.66 4.25 -10.98
CA ASP A 171 29.93 3.63 -11.38
C ASP A 171 29.80 2.09 -11.50
N ILE A 172 28.69 1.62 -12.11
CA ILE A 172 28.45 0.21 -12.41
C ILE A 172 29.04 -0.10 -13.79
N ASP A 173 29.77 -1.20 -13.91
CA ASP A 173 30.40 -1.61 -15.17
C ASP A 173 29.33 -1.89 -16.25
N PRO A 174 29.39 -1.22 -17.42
CA PRO A 174 28.44 -1.42 -18.52
C PRO A 174 28.26 -2.86 -18.96
N GLY A 175 29.29 -3.71 -18.83
CA GLY A 175 29.20 -5.14 -19.18
C GLY A 175 28.36 -5.97 -18.20
N SER A 176 28.07 -5.44 -17.02
CA SER A 176 27.34 -6.14 -15.96
C SER A 176 25.99 -5.54 -15.62
N GLY A 177 25.83 -4.23 -15.81
CA GLY A 177 24.57 -3.51 -15.61
C GLY A 177 24.04 -3.56 -14.17
N LEU A 178 22.88 -2.93 -13.97
CA LEU A 178 22.05 -3.13 -12.78
C LEU A 178 21.10 -4.30 -13.05
N ASP A 179 20.91 -5.20 -12.09
CA ASP A 179 19.86 -6.23 -12.14
C ASP A 179 18.55 -5.60 -11.64
N TRP A 180 17.60 -5.40 -12.55
CA TRP A 180 16.30 -4.77 -12.27
C TRP A 180 15.19 -5.33 -13.15
N VAL A 181 13.96 -5.25 -12.64
CA VAL A 181 12.73 -5.47 -13.39
C VAL A 181 11.78 -4.29 -13.16
N ALA A 182 10.94 -4.00 -14.13
CA ALA A 182 9.97 -2.91 -14.05
C ALA A 182 8.64 -3.27 -14.70
N VAL A 183 7.60 -2.52 -14.35
CA VAL A 183 6.29 -2.58 -15.02
C VAL A 183 5.67 -1.19 -15.05
N ASP A 184 5.05 -0.83 -16.17
CA ASP A 184 4.33 0.42 -16.37
C ASP A 184 2.82 0.25 -16.13
N HIS A 185 2.23 1.19 -15.39
CA HIS A 185 0.82 1.18 -14.99
C HIS A 185 0.09 2.40 -15.55
N TRP A 186 -1.02 2.18 -16.25
CA TRP A 186 -1.86 3.19 -16.91
C TRP A 186 -3.30 3.22 -16.38
N ASN A 187 -3.65 2.34 -15.44
CA ASN A 187 -4.96 2.26 -14.78
C ASN A 187 -5.17 3.33 -13.67
N THR A 188 -4.23 4.25 -13.50
CA THR A 188 -4.34 5.36 -12.54
C THR A 188 -4.42 6.70 -13.27
N ASP A 189 -4.86 7.76 -12.57
CA ASP A 189 -4.96 9.11 -13.14
C ASP A 189 -3.63 9.63 -13.72
N ASN A 190 -2.49 9.10 -13.25
CA ASN A 190 -1.16 9.46 -13.75
C ASN A 190 -0.35 8.18 -14.03
N PRO A 191 -0.07 7.87 -15.31
CA PRO A 191 0.75 6.73 -15.66
C PRO A 191 2.11 6.77 -14.96
N HIS A 192 2.56 5.64 -14.45
CA HIS A 192 3.79 5.55 -13.67
C HIS A 192 4.48 4.19 -13.83
N ILE A 193 5.76 4.13 -13.50
CA ILE A 193 6.57 2.92 -13.60
C ILE A 193 7.02 2.48 -12.21
N HIS A 194 6.81 1.19 -11.93
CA HIS A 194 7.44 0.49 -10.82
C HIS A 194 8.78 -0.06 -11.27
N VAL A 195 9.87 0.25 -10.56
CA VAL A 195 11.19 -0.33 -10.81
C VAL A 195 11.71 -1.00 -9.55
N LEU A 196 12.01 -2.29 -9.65
CA LEU A 196 12.61 -3.11 -8.60
C LEU A 196 14.08 -3.33 -8.96
N VAL A 197 15.00 -2.86 -8.11
CA VAL A 197 16.44 -3.01 -8.32
C VAL A 197 17.02 -3.89 -7.24
N ARG A 198 17.77 -4.91 -7.65
CA ARG A 198 18.45 -5.83 -6.74
C ARG A 198 19.44 -5.08 -5.84
N GLY A 199 19.55 -5.46 -4.56
CA GLY A 199 20.44 -4.77 -3.61
C GLY A 199 21.88 -5.28 -3.59
N VAL A 200 22.29 -5.99 -4.65
CA VAL A 200 23.63 -6.53 -4.86
C VAL A 200 24.13 -6.01 -6.20
N ALA A 201 25.38 -5.51 -6.22
CA ALA A 201 26.05 -5.10 -7.44
C ALA A 201 26.66 -6.31 -8.15
N SER A 202 27.08 -6.13 -9.39
CA SER A 202 27.68 -7.19 -10.21
C SER A 202 28.93 -7.85 -9.64
N ASP A 203 29.64 -7.18 -8.71
CA ASP A 203 30.77 -7.74 -7.97
C ASP A 203 30.36 -8.63 -6.78
N GLY A 204 29.06 -8.94 -6.65
CA GLY A 204 28.49 -9.73 -5.57
C GLY A 204 28.40 -8.99 -4.22
N LYS A 205 28.82 -7.72 -4.15
CA LYS A 205 28.74 -6.92 -2.91
C LYS A 205 27.42 -6.19 -2.83
N GLY A 206 26.98 -5.89 -1.61
CA GLY A 206 25.76 -5.13 -1.39
C GLY A 206 25.81 -3.73 -2.03
N LEU A 207 24.85 -3.43 -2.91
CA LEU A 207 24.67 -2.13 -3.54
C LEU A 207 24.16 -1.13 -2.49
N VAL A 208 24.90 -0.04 -2.30
CA VAL A 208 24.54 1.08 -1.42
C VAL A 208 24.49 2.36 -2.24
N ILE A 209 23.29 2.87 -2.44
CA ILE A 209 23.04 4.11 -3.19
C ILE A 209 22.99 5.28 -2.21
N ASP A 210 23.70 6.37 -2.51
CA ASP A 210 23.68 7.56 -1.67
C ASP A 210 22.27 8.16 -1.55
N ARG A 211 21.90 8.60 -0.35
CA ARG A 211 20.58 9.19 -0.10
C ARG A 211 20.31 10.38 -1.01
N ALA A 212 21.30 11.26 -1.25
CA ALA A 212 21.13 12.42 -2.11
C ALA A 212 20.94 12.02 -3.58
N TYR A 213 21.53 10.90 -4.00
CA TYR A 213 21.29 10.36 -5.32
C TYR A 213 19.87 9.81 -5.48
N ILE A 214 19.38 9.03 -4.51
CA ILE A 214 17.98 8.57 -4.50
C ILE A 214 17.02 9.76 -4.45
N SER A 215 17.25 10.68 -3.52
CA SER A 215 16.31 11.76 -3.23
C SER A 215 16.35 12.86 -4.26
N GLU A 216 17.43 13.01 -5.02
CA GLU A 216 17.57 14.05 -6.04
C GLU A 216 18.13 13.45 -7.32
N GLY A 217 19.35 12.88 -7.29
CA GLY A 217 20.08 12.26 -8.42
C GLY A 217 19.20 11.64 -9.51
N LEU A 218 18.57 10.51 -9.21
CA LEU A 218 17.72 9.78 -10.16
C LEU A 218 16.59 10.65 -10.73
N ARG A 219 16.01 11.55 -9.93
CA ARG A 219 14.95 12.46 -10.38
C ARG A 219 15.43 13.42 -11.47
N ALA A 220 16.66 13.95 -11.43
CA ALA A 220 17.07 14.82 -12.56
C ALA A 220 17.28 14.01 -13.81
N ARG A 221 17.83 12.79 -13.72
CA ARG A 221 17.99 11.95 -14.90
C ARG A 221 16.64 11.72 -15.57
N ALA A 222 15.64 11.37 -14.77
CA ALA A 222 14.27 11.28 -15.24
C ALA A 222 13.75 12.62 -15.83
N GLU A 223 13.86 13.74 -15.12
CA GLU A 223 13.43 15.08 -15.60
C GLU A 223 14.14 15.50 -16.90
N GLU A 224 15.44 15.23 -17.02
CA GLU A 224 16.26 15.48 -18.22
C GLU A 224 15.77 14.65 -19.40
N ARG A 225 15.54 13.34 -19.21
CA ARG A 225 15.02 12.42 -20.23
C ARG A 225 13.64 12.85 -20.75
N VAL A 226 12.69 13.14 -19.86
CA VAL A 226 11.36 13.64 -20.26
C VAL A 226 11.46 14.99 -20.96
N THR A 227 12.38 15.88 -20.53
CA THR A 227 12.60 17.17 -21.19
C THR A 227 13.23 17.02 -22.56
N MET A 228 14.10 16.03 -22.78
CA MET A 228 14.67 15.75 -24.10
C MET A 228 13.61 15.25 -25.08
N GLU A 229 12.69 14.40 -24.62
CA GLU A 229 11.61 13.86 -25.45
C GLU A 229 10.52 14.90 -25.76
N LEU A 230 9.97 15.55 -24.72
CA LEU A 230 8.79 16.43 -24.84
C LEU A 230 9.13 17.93 -24.95
N GLY A 231 10.41 18.26 -24.91
CA GLY A 231 10.89 19.64 -24.80
C GLY A 231 10.64 20.29 -23.42
N PRO A 232 11.18 21.50 -23.20
CA PRO A 232 10.94 22.26 -21.97
C PRO A 232 9.48 22.72 -21.87
N ARG A 233 8.99 22.84 -20.64
CA ARG A 233 7.66 23.41 -20.34
C ARG A 233 7.61 24.88 -20.74
N SER A 234 6.50 25.33 -21.33
CA SER A 234 6.32 26.75 -21.63
C SER A 234 6.00 27.55 -20.35
N GLU A 235 6.24 28.88 -20.37
CA GLU A 235 5.80 29.76 -19.27
C GLU A 235 4.29 29.67 -19.04
N ARG A 236 3.51 29.48 -20.11
CA ARG A 236 2.05 29.34 -20.04
C ARG A 236 1.63 28.06 -19.33
N ASP A 237 2.31 26.94 -19.58
CA ASP A 237 2.02 25.66 -18.91
C ASP A 237 2.35 25.74 -17.42
N ILE A 238 3.46 26.38 -17.08
CA ILE A 238 3.86 26.61 -15.69
C ILE A 238 2.82 27.48 -14.97
N GLN A 239 2.37 28.58 -15.58
CA GLN A 239 1.36 29.48 -15.00
C GLN A 239 -0.01 28.82 -14.87
N ASN A 240 -0.43 28.03 -15.86
CA ASN A 240 -1.69 27.28 -15.80
C ASN A 240 -1.67 26.25 -14.66
N SER A 241 -0.57 25.49 -14.53
CA SER A 241 -0.39 24.51 -13.45
C SER A 241 -0.45 25.17 -12.07
N LEU A 242 0.22 26.31 -11.88
CA LEU A 242 0.16 27.07 -10.62
C LEU A 242 -1.23 27.65 -10.36
N ARG A 243 -1.97 28.07 -11.39
CA ARG A 243 -3.34 28.57 -11.24
C ARG A 243 -4.27 27.47 -10.73
N CYS A 244 -4.11 26.22 -11.18
CA CYS A 244 -4.86 25.09 -10.65
C CYS A 244 -4.53 24.79 -9.18
N GLU A 245 -3.30 25.08 -8.71
CA GLU A 245 -2.92 24.89 -7.30
C GLU A 245 -3.61 25.89 -6.34
N VAL A 246 -4.11 27.02 -6.83
CA VAL A 246 -4.74 28.06 -6.00
C VAL A 246 -5.94 27.51 -5.21
N ASP A 247 -6.84 26.82 -5.92
CA ASP A 247 -8.08 26.29 -5.35
C ASP A 247 -7.99 24.83 -4.89
N ALA A 248 -6.80 24.22 -5.01
CA ALA A 248 -6.65 22.79 -4.72
C ALA A 248 -6.74 22.48 -3.21
N GLU A 249 -7.65 21.58 -2.83
CA GLU A 249 -7.83 21.13 -1.43
C GLU A 249 -6.76 20.09 -1.00
N ARG A 250 -5.49 20.36 -1.32
CA ARG A 250 -4.35 19.51 -0.98
C ARG A 250 -3.09 20.33 -0.75
N TRP A 251 -2.03 19.73 -0.21
CA TRP A 251 -0.74 20.41 -0.04
C TRP A 251 -0.04 20.63 -1.39
N THR A 252 0.27 21.89 -1.72
CA THR A 252 0.76 22.31 -3.04
C THR A 252 2.17 22.91 -3.01
N SER A 253 2.65 23.39 -4.16
CA SER A 253 3.89 24.16 -4.24
C SER A 253 3.71 25.60 -3.74
N LEU A 254 2.52 26.18 -3.93
CA LEU A 254 2.16 27.49 -3.39
C LEU A 254 2.19 27.51 -1.86
N ASP A 255 1.72 26.44 -1.20
CA ASP A 255 1.76 26.34 0.27
C ASP A 255 3.21 26.33 0.80
N ARG A 256 4.08 25.56 0.15
CA ARG A 256 5.53 25.55 0.45
C ARG A 256 6.20 26.92 0.24
N ARG A 257 5.68 27.74 -0.67
CA ARG A 257 6.17 29.10 -0.88
C ARG A 257 5.67 30.03 0.22
N LEU A 258 4.39 29.93 0.61
CA LEU A 258 3.83 30.69 1.73
C LEU A 258 4.56 30.37 3.04
N VAL A 259 4.78 29.09 3.37
CA VAL A 259 5.52 28.69 4.58
C VAL A 259 6.94 29.23 4.60
N ARG A 260 7.64 29.24 3.46
CA ARG A 260 8.99 29.81 3.36
C ARG A 260 9.04 31.32 3.50
N GLN A 261 7.90 32.01 3.33
CA GLN A 261 7.77 33.46 3.46
C GLN A 261 7.26 33.89 4.84
N ARG A 262 7.05 32.95 5.76
CA ARG A 262 6.75 33.28 7.15
C ARG A 262 7.94 34.02 7.76
N ASP A 263 7.67 35.16 8.39
CA ASP A 263 8.64 35.86 9.21
C ASP A 263 8.82 35.19 10.58
N ASP A 264 9.65 35.79 11.43
CA ASP A 264 9.93 35.29 12.79
C ASP A 264 8.68 35.31 13.71
N LEU A 265 7.65 36.08 13.35
CA LEU A 265 6.36 36.16 14.05
C LEU A 265 5.34 35.18 13.46
N GLY A 266 5.71 34.40 12.44
CA GLY A 266 4.84 33.43 11.76
C GLY A 266 3.89 34.04 10.73
N VAL A 267 4.04 35.33 10.41
CA VAL A 267 3.19 36.06 9.47
C VAL A 267 3.75 35.95 8.06
N VAL A 268 2.87 35.68 7.10
CA VAL A 268 3.16 35.72 5.67
C VAL A 268 2.73 37.08 5.12
N ASP A 269 3.69 37.94 4.80
CA ASP A 269 3.44 39.26 4.22
C ASP A 269 3.55 39.25 2.69
N LEU A 270 2.41 39.45 2.03
CA LEU A 270 2.27 39.51 0.58
C LEU A 270 1.98 40.94 0.07
N ARG A 271 2.25 41.97 0.87
CA ARG A 271 2.15 43.37 0.40
C ARG A 271 3.15 43.65 -0.74
N PRO A 272 2.86 44.61 -1.63
CA PRO A 272 3.77 44.96 -2.71
C PRO A 272 5.07 45.55 -2.12
N GLU A 273 6.22 44.97 -2.42
CA GLU A 273 7.50 45.64 -2.17
C GLU A 273 7.82 46.58 -3.33
N ALA A 274 8.48 47.72 -3.04
CA ALA A 274 8.79 48.76 -4.01
C ALA A 274 9.83 48.34 -5.08
N ALA A 275 10.39 47.13 -5.02
CA ALA A 275 11.33 46.60 -6.00
C ALA A 275 10.99 45.16 -6.39
N GLY A 276 10.36 45.00 -7.55
CA GLY A 276 10.15 43.71 -8.21
C GLY A 276 8.74 43.17 -8.08
N THR A 277 7.95 43.32 -9.15
CA THR A 277 6.70 42.61 -9.37
C THR A 277 6.96 41.11 -9.21
N ARG A 278 6.65 40.55 -8.03
CA ARG A 278 6.64 39.10 -7.81
C ARG A 278 5.65 38.51 -8.82
N LYS A 279 6.14 37.89 -9.90
CA LYS A 279 5.32 37.31 -11.00
C LYS A 279 4.21 36.39 -10.47
N ASP A 280 4.41 35.76 -9.31
CA ASP A 280 3.49 34.81 -8.71
C ASP A 280 2.68 35.38 -7.52
N ARG A 281 2.70 36.70 -7.29
CA ARG A 281 2.01 37.32 -6.14
C ARG A 281 0.50 37.09 -6.17
N SER A 282 -0.12 37.24 -7.33
CA SER A 282 -1.56 37.00 -7.50
C SER A 282 -1.95 35.58 -7.11
N LEU A 283 -1.12 34.59 -7.49
CA LEU A 283 -1.32 33.18 -7.15
C LEU A 283 -1.19 32.93 -5.64
N LEU A 284 -0.18 33.53 -4.99
CA LEU A 284 -0.01 33.41 -3.53
C LEU A 284 -1.14 34.07 -2.76
N LEU A 285 -1.64 35.23 -3.22
CA LEU A 285 -2.80 35.91 -2.63
C LEU A 285 -4.06 35.06 -2.76
N GLY A 286 -4.35 34.56 -3.97
CA GLY A 286 -5.48 33.67 -4.20
C GLY A 286 -5.39 32.42 -3.33
N ARG A 287 -4.19 31.83 -3.22
CA ARG A 287 -3.98 30.65 -2.38
C ARG A 287 -4.22 30.96 -0.91
N ALA A 288 -3.69 32.06 -0.38
CA ALA A 288 -3.89 32.47 1.00
C ALA A 288 -5.38 32.73 1.31
N GLN A 289 -6.13 33.32 0.38
CA GLN A 289 -7.59 33.49 0.50
C GLN A 289 -8.35 32.17 0.50
N THR A 290 -7.92 31.19 -0.31
CA THR A 290 -8.50 29.85 -0.27
C THR A 290 -8.22 29.16 1.06
N LEU A 291 -6.99 29.24 1.58
CA LEU A 291 -6.68 28.72 2.92
C LEU A 291 -7.48 29.42 4.02
N GLU A 292 -7.72 30.73 3.90
CA GLU A 292 -8.56 31.51 4.83
C GLU A 292 -10.00 31.00 4.83
N ARG A 293 -10.60 30.77 3.65
CA ARG A 293 -11.95 30.18 3.51
C ARG A 293 -12.04 28.77 4.06
N MET A 294 -10.95 28.00 4.01
CA MET A 294 -10.86 26.65 4.60
C MET A 294 -10.58 26.67 6.12
N GLY A 295 -10.40 27.85 6.73
CA GLY A 295 -10.04 27.98 8.15
C GLY A 295 -8.59 27.60 8.48
N LEU A 296 -7.72 27.49 7.46
CA LEU A 296 -6.31 27.12 7.58
C LEU A 296 -5.35 28.33 7.55
N ALA A 297 -5.90 29.53 7.40
CA ALA A 297 -5.19 30.79 7.51
C ALA A 297 -6.08 31.85 8.14
N GLU A 298 -5.50 32.76 8.91
CA GLU A 298 -6.17 33.91 9.50
C GLU A 298 -5.57 35.19 8.92
N ARG A 299 -6.42 36.09 8.44
CA ARG A 299 -5.99 37.39 7.94
C ARG A 299 -5.70 38.33 9.10
N VAL A 300 -4.44 38.75 9.24
CA VAL A 300 -3.98 39.69 10.27
C VAL A 300 -3.80 41.12 9.76
N GLY A 301 -3.81 41.32 8.44
CA GLY A 301 -3.70 42.63 7.84
C GLY A 301 -3.94 42.64 6.32
N PRO A 302 -3.84 43.80 5.67
CA PRO A 302 -3.95 43.90 4.21
C PRO A 302 -2.86 43.07 3.53
N ALA A 303 -3.27 42.00 2.84
CA ALA A 303 -2.36 41.05 2.21
C ALA A 303 -1.36 40.38 3.19
N SER A 304 -1.76 40.18 4.45
CA SER A 304 -0.94 39.49 5.46
C SER A 304 -1.76 38.44 6.21
N TRP A 305 -1.21 37.24 6.36
CA TRP A 305 -1.89 36.10 6.99
C TRP A 305 -0.99 35.36 7.97
N THR A 306 -1.59 34.85 9.05
CA THR A 306 -1.00 33.79 9.88
C THR A 306 -1.56 32.47 9.40
N LEU A 307 -0.69 31.49 9.14
CA LEU A 307 -1.12 30.15 8.73
C LEU A 307 -1.31 29.26 9.96
N ALA A 308 -2.28 28.34 9.91
CA ALA A 308 -2.47 27.35 10.97
C ALA A 308 -1.20 26.51 11.19
N ALA A 309 -0.96 26.10 12.44
CA ALA A 309 0.23 25.32 12.82
C ALA A 309 0.24 23.93 12.15
N ASP A 310 -0.95 23.38 11.93
CA ASP A 310 -1.24 22.08 11.31
C ASP A 310 -1.66 22.20 9.84
N VAL A 311 -1.44 23.35 9.18
CA VAL A 311 -1.83 23.53 7.76
C VAL A 311 -1.28 22.45 6.82
N GLU A 312 -0.04 22.01 7.04
CA GLU A 312 0.58 20.95 6.24
C GLU A 312 -0.07 19.57 6.46
N PRO A 313 -0.15 19.04 7.71
CA PRO A 313 -0.81 17.76 7.94
C PRO A 313 -2.30 17.78 7.53
N THR A 314 -3.03 18.86 7.80
CA THR A 314 -4.46 18.97 7.45
C THR A 314 -4.69 18.97 5.93
N LEU A 315 -3.89 19.73 5.16
CA LEU A 315 -3.99 19.70 3.69
C LEU A 315 -3.52 18.38 3.08
N ARG A 316 -2.61 17.66 3.72
CA ARG A 316 -2.24 16.30 3.29
C ARG A 316 -3.39 15.32 3.53
N GLU A 317 -4.01 15.37 4.70
CA GLU A 317 -5.16 14.52 5.02
C GLU A 317 -6.35 14.79 4.08
N LEU A 318 -6.64 16.05 3.78
CA LEU A 318 -7.66 16.42 2.79
C LEU A 318 -7.33 15.89 1.38
N GLY A 319 -6.06 15.99 0.97
CA GLY A 319 -5.58 15.40 -0.28
C GLY A 319 -5.78 13.88 -0.33
N ASP A 320 -5.31 13.18 0.71
CA ASP A 320 -5.45 11.72 0.84
C ASP A 320 -6.93 11.30 0.83
N ARG A 321 -7.80 12.07 1.49
CA ARG A 321 -9.25 11.85 1.50
C ARG A 321 -9.84 12.02 0.10
N GLY A 322 -9.48 13.09 -0.60
CA GLY A 322 -9.91 13.33 -1.98
C GLY A 322 -9.50 12.20 -2.92
N ASP A 323 -8.27 11.69 -2.78
CA ASP A 323 -7.76 10.57 -3.57
C ASP A 323 -8.50 9.27 -3.26
N ILE A 324 -8.81 8.99 -1.98
CA ILE A 324 -9.64 7.83 -1.62
C ILE A 324 -11.03 7.91 -2.25
N ILE A 325 -11.69 9.08 -2.17
CA ILE A 325 -13.04 9.26 -2.72
C ILE A 325 -13.04 9.02 -4.23
N LYS A 326 -12.02 9.52 -4.95
CA LYS A 326 -11.86 9.23 -6.39
C LYS A 326 -11.70 7.74 -6.67
N THR A 327 -10.84 7.06 -5.92
CA THR A 327 -10.66 5.60 -6.04
C THR A 327 -11.98 4.87 -5.81
N MET A 328 -12.73 5.23 -4.77
CA MET A 328 -14.06 4.65 -4.52
C MET A 328 -15.04 4.91 -5.65
N HIS A 329 -15.14 6.14 -6.15
CA HIS A 329 -16.00 6.48 -7.27
C HIS A 329 -15.67 5.64 -8.50
N ARG A 330 -14.39 5.51 -8.85
CA ARG A 330 -13.93 4.72 -9.99
C ARG A 330 -14.30 3.25 -9.82
N ALA A 331 -13.97 2.65 -8.68
CA ALA A 331 -14.23 1.23 -8.41
C ALA A 331 -15.73 0.90 -8.47
N ILE A 332 -16.55 1.70 -7.79
CA ILE A 332 -18.01 1.47 -7.71
C ILE A 332 -18.67 1.65 -9.08
N THR A 333 -18.32 2.73 -9.80
CA THR A 333 -18.86 2.99 -11.14
C THR A 333 -18.39 1.92 -12.14
N GLY A 334 -17.13 1.46 -12.03
CA GLY A 334 -16.58 0.38 -12.86
C GLY A 334 -17.31 -0.95 -12.67
N HIS A 335 -17.90 -1.18 -11.50
CA HIS A 335 -18.74 -2.34 -11.21
C HIS A 335 -20.24 -2.10 -11.43
N GLY A 336 -20.63 -0.98 -12.06
CA GLY A 336 -22.02 -0.65 -12.37
C GLY A 336 -22.90 -0.31 -11.16
N LEU A 337 -22.27 -0.04 -10.01
CA LEU A 337 -22.95 0.33 -8.77
C LEU A 337 -23.11 1.86 -8.69
N THR A 338 -24.09 2.32 -7.92
CA THR A 338 -24.32 3.76 -7.69
C THR A 338 -23.73 4.17 -6.34
N ILE A 339 -22.93 5.23 -6.32
CA ILE A 339 -22.39 5.78 -5.07
C ILE A 339 -23.32 6.87 -4.53
N ASP A 340 -23.63 6.79 -3.23
CA ASP A 340 -24.23 7.88 -2.48
C ASP A 340 -23.15 8.51 -1.58
N PRO A 341 -22.72 9.76 -1.85
CA PRO A 341 -21.67 10.42 -1.07
C PRO A 341 -21.95 10.49 0.43
N GLU A 342 -23.22 10.54 0.84
CA GLU A 342 -23.62 10.58 2.25
C GLU A 342 -23.43 9.23 2.96
N ARG A 343 -23.23 8.15 2.19
CA ARG A 343 -23.06 6.78 2.69
C ARG A 343 -21.61 6.31 2.69
N ILE A 344 -20.66 7.18 2.33
CA ILE A 344 -19.23 6.86 2.34
C ILE A 344 -18.70 6.86 3.77
N ALA A 345 -18.11 5.73 4.17
CA ALA A 345 -17.44 5.56 5.46
C ALA A 345 -15.94 5.29 5.23
N LEU A 346 -15.10 6.23 5.64
CA LEU A 346 -13.65 6.12 5.53
C LEU A 346 -13.06 5.64 6.85
N HIS A 347 -12.45 4.46 6.84
CA HIS A 347 -11.86 3.88 8.05
C HIS A 347 -10.34 4.01 8.03
N GLY A 348 -9.79 4.49 9.15
CA GLY A 348 -8.36 4.52 9.41
C GLY A 348 -7.77 3.12 9.70
N ARG A 349 -6.53 3.09 10.19
CA ARG A 349 -5.80 1.83 10.49
C ARG A 349 -6.18 1.20 11.83
N THR A 350 -6.79 1.94 12.73
CA THR A 350 -7.03 1.55 14.12
C THR A 350 -8.51 1.56 14.43
N GLY A 351 -9.06 0.37 14.67
CA GLY A 351 -10.42 0.18 15.16
C GLY A 351 -11.47 0.43 14.10
N GLY A 352 -12.14 -0.63 13.68
CA GLY A 352 -13.35 -0.55 12.88
C GLY A 352 -14.44 -1.38 13.53
N GLU A 353 -15.67 -0.91 13.41
CA GLU A 353 -16.86 -1.73 13.63
C GLU A 353 -16.79 -2.95 12.69
N ARG A 354 -17.45 -4.05 13.08
CA ARG A 354 -17.57 -5.23 12.22
C ARG A 354 -18.33 -4.82 10.95
N VAL A 355 -17.64 -4.80 9.81
CA VAL A 355 -18.24 -4.49 8.50
C VAL A 355 -18.45 -5.80 7.76
N ILE A 356 -19.68 -6.08 7.31
CA ILE A 356 -19.96 -7.16 6.37
C ILE A 356 -20.52 -6.54 5.10
N GLY A 357 -20.10 -7.07 3.96
CA GLY A 357 -20.64 -6.61 2.69
C GLY A 357 -20.06 -7.34 1.50
N ARG A 358 -20.46 -6.87 0.32
CA ARG A 358 -19.90 -7.28 -0.96
C ARG A 358 -18.55 -6.60 -1.16
N LEU A 359 -17.52 -7.38 -1.46
CA LEU A 359 -16.23 -6.85 -1.88
C LEU A 359 -16.39 -6.19 -3.25
N VAL A 360 -16.15 -4.88 -3.33
CA VAL A 360 -16.12 -4.14 -4.60
C VAL A 360 -14.74 -4.25 -5.20
N GLU A 361 -13.72 -3.84 -4.46
CA GLU A 361 -12.33 -3.80 -4.94
C GLU A 361 -11.37 -3.93 -3.75
N ARG A 362 -10.13 -4.34 -4.04
CA ARG A 362 -9.00 -4.19 -3.14
C ARG A 362 -7.78 -3.74 -3.92
N GLY A 363 -6.90 -3.00 -3.28
CA GLY A 363 -5.68 -2.52 -3.92
C GLY A 363 -4.63 -2.09 -2.92
N LEU A 364 -3.51 -1.55 -3.41
CA LEU A 364 -2.50 -0.92 -2.58
C LEU A 364 -2.85 0.55 -2.36
N HIS A 365 -2.88 0.96 -1.09
CA HIS A 365 -2.98 2.36 -0.72
C HIS A 365 -1.60 3.05 -0.83
N ASP A 366 -0.54 2.30 -0.51
CA ASP A 366 0.84 2.71 -0.75
C ASP A 366 1.65 1.50 -1.20
N GLU A 367 1.94 1.46 -2.50
CA GLU A 367 2.62 0.35 -3.16
C GLU A 367 4.06 0.15 -2.68
N LEU A 368 4.71 1.23 -2.21
CA LEU A 368 6.05 1.11 -1.64
C LEU A 368 6.00 0.44 -0.28
N THR A 369 5.05 0.86 0.58
CA THR A 369 4.94 0.30 1.93
C THR A 369 4.32 -1.09 1.93
N GLY A 370 3.48 -1.37 0.93
CA GLY A 370 2.62 -2.55 0.84
C GLY A 370 1.28 -2.34 1.55
N GLU A 371 1.02 -1.15 2.10
CA GLU A 371 -0.25 -0.83 2.75
C GLU A 371 -1.37 -0.96 1.74
N ALA A 372 -2.43 -1.63 2.14
CA ALA A 372 -3.52 -2.01 1.27
C ALA A 372 -4.83 -1.37 1.69
N TYR A 373 -5.79 -1.40 0.80
CA TYR A 373 -7.17 -1.07 1.09
C TYR A 373 -8.13 -2.12 0.51
N ALA A 374 -9.34 -2.12 1.04
CA ALA A 374 -10.49 -2.78 0.43
C ALA A 374 -11.70 -1.85 0.46
N ILE A 375 -12.48 -1.88 -0.61
CA ILE A 375 -13.77 -1.21 -0.73
C ILE A 375 -14.85 -2.27 -0.56
N VAL A 376 -15.71 -2.08 0.44
CA VAL A 376 -16.79 -3.00 0.78
C VAL A 376 -18.12 -2.25 0.73
N ASP A 377 -19.05 -2.73 -0.08
CA ASP A 377 -20.43 -2.26 -0.10
C ASP A 377 -21.21 -3.00 1.00
N GLY A 378 -21.45 -2.29 2.10
CA GLY A 378 -21.88 -2.83 3.38
C GLY A 378 -23.36 -3.20 3.42
N VAL A 379 -23.67 -4.26 4.16
CA VAL A 379 -25.07 -4.67 4.42
C VAL A 379 -25.82 -3.64 5.28
N ASP A 380 -25.09 -2.76 5.97
CA ASP A 380 -25.60 -1.59 6.70
C ASP A 380 -26.01 -0.42 5.79
N GLY A 381 -25.81 -0.56 4.48
CA GLY A 381 -26.13 0.42 3.46
C GLY A 381 -25.04 1.47 3.22
N ARG A 382 -23.87 1.35 3.87
CA ARG A 382 -22.73 2.25 3.67
C ARG A 382 -21.67 1.62 2.78
N THR A 383 -20.93 2.44 2.05
CA THR A 383 -19.73 1.98 1.35
C THR A 383 -18.50 2.30 2.16
N HIS A 384 -17.73 1.26 2.52
CA HIS A 384 -16.59 1.36 3.40
C HIS A 384 -15.27 1.29 2.63
N HIS A 385 -14.39 2.24 2.89
CA HIS A 385 -12.98 2.12 2.54
C HIS A 385 -12.17 1.73 3.77
N LEU A 386 -11.63 0.51 3.76
CA LEU A 386 -10.90 -0.11 4.87
C LEU A 386 -9.41 -0.10 4.58
N ARG A 387 -8.56 0.37 5.51
CA ARG A 387 -7.09 0.32 5.38
C ARG A 387 -6.48 -0.86 6.13
N PHE A 388 -5.50 -1.51 5.52
CA PHE A 388 -4.76 -2.65 6.05
C PHE A 388 -3.25 -2.38 5.98
N PRO A 389 -2.46 -2.88 6.94
CA PRO A 389 -1.02 -2.65 6.95
C PRO A 389 -0.29 -3.39 5.82
N ASP A 390 -0.91 -4.42 5.24
CA ASP A 390 -0.38 -5.20 4.12
C ASP A 390 -1.54 -5.81 3.30
N ILE A 391 -1.29 -6.10 2.02
CA ILE A 391 -2.27 -6.73 1.11
C ILE A 391 -2.66 -8.15 1.55
N GLU A 392 -1.84 -8.85 2.34
CA GLU A 392 -2.12 -10.22 2.77
C GLU A 392 -3.21 -10.30 3.83
N ARG A 393 -3.46 -9.19 4.54
CA ARG A 393 -4.60 -9.04 5.46
C ARG A 393 -5.90 -8.71 4.76
N THR A 394 -5.85 -8.40 3.47
CA THR A 394 -7.04 -8.42 2.63
C THR A 394 -7.36 -9.87 2.25
N THR A 395 -8.41 -10.08 1.46
CA THR A 395 -8.73 -11.41 0.93
C THR A 395 -8.20 -11.58 -0.49
N ASP A 396 -7.94 -12.81 -0.92
CA ASP A 396 -7.70 -13.15 -2.33
C ASP A 396 -9.00 -13.40 -3.12
N ALA A 397 -10.17 -13.28 -2.49
CA ALA A 397 -11.47 -13.40 -3.15
C ALA A 397 -11.64 -12.36 -4.27
N SER A 398 -12.42 -12.74 -5.28
CA SER A 398 -12.80 -11.89 -6.40
C SER A 398 -13.83 -10.83 -5.96
N PRO A 399 -13.90 -9.68 -6.67
CA PRO A 399 -15.03 -8.76 -6.57
C PRO A 399 -16.38 -9.50 -6.64
N GLY A 400 -17.35 -9.06 -5.82
CA GLY A 400 -18.66 -9.70 -5.67
C GLY A 400 -18.76 -10.64 -4.46
N ALA A 401 -17.64 -11.19 -3.97
CA ALA A 401 -17.62 -12.06 -2.80
C ALA A 401 -18.14 -11.36 -1.54
N ILE A 402 -18.72 -12.13 -0.60
CA ILE A 402 -19.14 -11.62 0.71
C ILE A 402 -17.99 -11.71 1.69
N VAL A 403 -17.64 -10.57 2.28
CA VAL A 403 -16.49 -10.42 3.18
C VAL A 403 -16.91 -9.80 4.51
N GLU A 404 -16.10 -10.06 5.53
CA GLU A 404 -16.23 -9.46 6.86
C GLU A 404 -14.90 -8.86 7.30
N ALA A 405 -14.90 -7.55 7.57
CA ALA A 405 -13.81 -6.89 8.26
C ALA A 405 -13.89 -7.24 9.75
N SER A 406 -12.85 -7.89 10.27
CA SER A 406 -12.76 -8.25 11.67
C SER A 406 -11.51 -7.64 12.28
N SER A 407 -11.65 -7.16 13.52
CA SER A 407 -10.53 -6.69 14.33
C SER A 407 -10.32 -7.63 15.51
N TRP A 408 -9.06 -7.91 15.82
CA TRP A 408 -8.67 -8.67 17.01
C TRP A 408 -7.40 -8.09 17.62
N THR A 409 -7.23 -8.32 18.92
CA THR A 409 -5.99 -7.98 19.62
C THR A 409 -5.02 -9.15 19.51
N ASP A 410 -3.81 -8.90 19.00
CA ASP A 410 -2.77 -9.92 18.97
C ASP A 410 -2.14 -10.16 20.36
N ARG A 411 -1.25 -11.16 20.43
CA ARG A 411 -0.54 -11.53 21.68
C ARG A 411 0.33 -10.39 22.25
N LYS A 412 0.63 -9.35 21.47
CA LYS A 412 1.41 -8.18 21.86
C LYS A 412 0.53 -7.00 22.27
N GLY A 413 -0.79 -7.19 22.34
CA GLY A 413 -1.74 -6.14 22.67
C GLY A 413 -2.02 -5.18 21.50
N GLN A 414 -1.57 -5.48 20.29
CA GLN A 414 -1.81 -4.62 19.12
C GLN A 414 -3.12 -5.00 18.45
N GLN A 415 -3.93 -3.99 18.11
CA GLN A 415 -5.11 -4.20 17.26
C GLN A 415 -4.66 -4.57 15.86
N GLN A 416 -5.23 -5.65 15.35
CA GLN A 416 -5.03 -6.17 14.01
C GLN A 416 -6.38 -6.20 13.32
N THR A 417 -6.40 -5.88 12.03
CA THR A 417 -7.60 -5.98 11.19
C THR A 417 -7.29 -6.87 9.99
N SER A 418 -8.26 -7.69 9.60
CA SER A 418 -8.21 -8.48 8.37
C SER A 418 -9.59 -8.60 7.75
N LEU A 419 -9.59 -8.88 6.45
CA LEU A 419 -10.78 -9.12 5.66
C LEU A 419 -10.97 -10.63 5.48
N LEU A 420 -12.00 -11.17 6.12
CA LEU A 420 -12.32 -12.59 6.09
C LEU A 420 -13.36 -12.87 5.01
N VAL A 421 -13.19 -13.95 4.25
CA VAL A 421 -14.22 -14.40 3.29
C VAL A 421 -15.33 -15.13 4.03
N ARG A 422 -16.56 -14.68 3.81
CA ARG A 422 -17.78 -15.36 4.27
C ARG A 422 -18.41 -16.18 3.15
N SER A 423 -18.30 -15.74 1.91
CA SER A 423 -18.61 -16.53 0.71
C SER A 423 -17.81 -16.00 -0.47
N ASP A 424 -17.24 -16.88 -1.29
CA ASP A 424 -16.60 -16.50 -2.55
C ASP A 424 -17.63 -16.19 -3.65
N LEU A 425 -18.90 -16.55 -3.46
CA LEU A 425 -19.97 -16.34 -4.43
C LEU A 425 -20.61 -14.97 -4.25
N SER A 426 -20.99 -14.35 -5.38
CA SER A 426 -21.84 -13.16 -5.39
C SER A 426 -23.22 -13.46 -4.81
N ILE A 427 -23.93 -12.42 -4.39
CA ILE A 427 -25.27 -12.57 -3.78
C ILE A 427 -26.24 -13.27 -4.74
N ASP A 428 -26.25 -12.89 -6.02
CA ASP A 428 -27.10 -13.49 -7.06
C ASP A 428 -26.80 -14.97 -7.27
N THR A 429 -25.51 -15.34 -7.27
CA THR A 429 -25.10 -16.74 -7.44
C THR A 429 -25.52 -17.58 -6.23
N GLN A 430 -25.53 -17.01 -5.02
CA GLN A 430 -25.93 -17.72 -3.81
C GLN A 430 -27.41 -18.12 -3.80
N ILE A 431 -28.29 -17.35 -4.45
CA ILE A 431 -29.73 -17.65 -4.52
C ILE A 431 -29.96 -19.06 -5.09
N HIS A 432 -29.20 -19.42 -6.13
CA HIS A 432 -29.36 -20.68 -6.87
C HIS A 432 -28.32 -21.75 -6.52
N ALA A 433 -27.44 -21.49 -5.55
CA ALA A 433 -26.34 -22.40 -5.23
C ALA A 433 -26.86 -23.71 -4.62
N ARG A 434 -26.28 -24.84 -5.04
CA ARG A 434 -26.65 -26.16 -4.49
C ARG A 434 -26.10 -26.41 -3.08
N GLY A 435 -25.00 -25.76 -2.73
CA GLY A 435 -24.34 -25.88 -1.43
C GLY A 435 -24.78 -24.84 -0.39
N ALA A 436 -24.19 -24.93 0.80
CA ALA A 436 -24.52 -24.08 1.94
C ALA A 436 -23.86 -22.69 1.83
N THR A 437 -24.65 -21.68 1.49
CA THR A 437 -24.20 -20.30 1.23
C THR A 437 -24.15 -19.41 2.47
N TRP A 438 -23.68 -18.17 2.32
CA TRP A 438 -23.77 -17.18 3.39
C TRP A 438 -25.23 -16.80 3.68
N LEU A 439 -26.10 -16.73 2.65
CA LEU A 439 -27.54 -16.55 2.82
C LEU A 439 -28.15 -17.62 3.75
N ASP A 440 -27.84 -18.90 3.52
CA ASP A 440 -28.38 -19.99 4.35
C ASP A 440 -27.96 -19.87 5.82
N ARG A 441 -26.73 -19.39 6.07
CA ARG A 441 -26.23 -19.11 7.43
C ARG A 441 -26.97 -17.94 8.09
N GLN A 442 -27.37 -16.92 7.31
CA GLN A 442 -28.17 -15.81 7.81
C GLN A 442 -29.61 -16.25 8.15
N LEU A 443 -30.23 -17.07 7.29
CA LEU A 443 -31.59 -17.58 7.49
C LEU A 443 -31.75 -18.37 8.80
N VAL A 444 -30.70 -19.08 9.23
CA VAL A 444 -30.72 -19.88 10.48
C VAL A 444 -30.01 -19.19 11.65
N SER A 445 -29.51 -17.96 11.47
CA SER A 445 -28.79 -17.23 12.50
C SER A 445 -29.74 -16.76 13.60
N PRO A 446 -29.37 -16.89 14.90
CA PRO A 446 -30.15 -16.31 15.99
C PRO A 446 -30.03 -14.77 16.06
N ARG A 447 -29.08 -14.18 15.32
CA ARG A 447 -28.84 -12.74 15.24
C ARG A 447 -28.67 -12.37 13.77
N PRO A 448 -29.78 -12.08 13.04
CA PRO A 448 -29.69 -11.65 11.65
C PRO A 448 -29.04 -10.27 11.56
N GLU A 449 -28.35 -10.01 10.46
CA GLU A 449 -27.79 -8.69 10.18
C GLU A 449 -28.91 -7.65 10.01
N THR A 450 -28.63 -6.40 10.38
CA THR A 450 -29.55 -5.29 10.09
C THR A 450 -29.36 -4.86 8.65
N LEU A 451 -30.45 -4.85 7.88
CA LEU A 451 -30.44 -4.60 6.45
C LEU A 451 -31.33 -3.39 6.18
N PRO A 452 -30.85 -2.14 6.17
CA PRO A 452 -31.70 -0.97 6.00
C PRO A 452 -31.96 -0.63 4.52
N SER A 453 -30.90 -0.34 3.75
CA SER A 453 -30.95 0.11 2.35
C SER A 453 -29.66 -0.23 1.59
N GLY A 454 -29.59 0.09 0.29
CA GLY A 454 -28.41 -0.20 -0.54
C GLY A 454 -28.23 -1.71 -0.71
N PHE A 455 -27.00 -2.20 -0.59
CA PHE A 455 -26.71 -3.64 -0.64
C PHE A 455 -27.50 -4.44 0.40
N GLY A 456 -27.83 -3.86 1.56
CA GLY A 456 -28.72 -4.49 2.54
C GLY A 456 -30.10 -4.86 1.96
N SER A 457 -30.65 -4.05 1.04
CA SER A 457 -31.92 -4.39 0.38
C SER A 457 -31.77 -5.56 -0.59
N GLU A 458 -30.69 -5.57 -1.38
CA GLU A 458 -30.37 -6.68 -2.29
C GLU A 458 -30.25 -8.00 -1.51
N VAL A 459 -29.61 -7.96 -0.33
CA VAL A 459 -29.51 -9.12 0.55
C VAL A 459 -30.88 -9.57 1.08
N ARG A 460 -31.79 -8.65 1.45
CA ARG A 460 -33.16 -9.02 1.87
C ARG A 460 -33.90 -9.75 0.74
N ASP A 461 -33.85 -9.21 -0.47
CA ASP A 461 -34.52 -9.78 -1.63
C ASP A 461 -33.93 -11.16 -1.97
N ALA A 462 -32.61 -11.32 -1.85
CA ALA A 462 -31.92 -12.59 -2.04
C ALA A 462 -32.28 -13.62 -0.96
N LEU A 463 -32.42 -13.21 0.31
CA LEU A 463 -32.88 -14.09 1.40
C LEU A 463 -34.31 -14.60 1.16
N GLU A 464 -35.19 -13.74 0.65
CA GLU A 464 -36.56 -14.11 0.29
C GLU A 464 -36.57 -15.13 -0.85
N GLN A 465 -35.89 -14.84 -1.96
CA GLN A 465 -35.79 -15.74 -3.11
C GLN A 465 -35.15 -17.09 -2.75
N ARG A 466 -34.08 -17.07 -1.94
CA ARG A 466 -33.43 -18.28 -1.44
C ARG A 466 -34.37 -19.10 -0.56
N SER A 467 -35.18 -18.45 0.26
CA SER A 467 -36.16 -19.12 1.12
C SER A 467 -37.23 -19.84 0.29
N GLU A 468 -37.74 -19.22 -0.77
CA GLU A 468 -38.70 -19.87 -1.67
C GLU A 468 -38.08 -21.09 -2.36
N GLY A 469 -36.86 -20.97 -2.88
CA GLY A 469 -36.17 -22.12 -3.48
C GLY A 469 -35.97 -23.28 -2.51
N LEU A 470 -35.63 -23.00 -1.24
CA LEU A 470 -35.52 -24.04 -0.22
C LEU A 470 -36.87 -24.67 0.16
N ILE A 471 -37.98 -23.93 0.04
CA ILE A 471 -39.34 -24.47 0.22
C ILE A 471 -39.67 -25.44 -0.92
N ASP A 472 -39.39 -25.05 -2.16
CA ASP A 472 -39.62 -25.88 -3.36
C ASP A 472 -38.80 -27.18 -3.32
N GLU A 473 -37.58 -27.14 -2.77
CA GLU A 473 -36.74 -28.32 -2.54
C GLU A 473 -37.16 -29.16 -1.31
N GLY A 474 -38.19 -28.73 -0.57
CA GLY A 474 -38.66 -29.41 0.64
C GLY A 474 -37.72 -29.29 1.86
N LEU A 475 -36.72 -28.41 1.77
CA LEU A 475 -35.75 -28.10 2.83
C LEU A 475 -36.21 -26.98 3.77
N ALA A 476 -37.35 -26.35 3.49
CA ALA A 476 -38.03 -25.41 4.35
C ALA A 476 -39.55 -25.53 4.22
N LYS A 477 -40.30 -25.01 5.20
CA LYS A 477 -41.77 -24.96 5.17
C LYS A 477 -42.27 -23.61 5.66
N ARG A 478 -43.25 -23.06 4.96
CA ARG A 478 -43.94 -21.82 5.36
C ARG A 478 -44.97 -22.12 6.45
N GLN A 479 -44.87 -21.43 7.59
CA GLN A 479 -45.82 -21.45 8.70
C GLN A 479 -46.31 -20.02 8.94
N GLY A 480 -47.41 -19.65 8.27
CA GLY A 480 -47.90 -18.27 8.25
C GLY A 480 -46.87 -17.32 7.67
N GLN A 481 -46.45 -16.32 8.44
CA GLN A 481 -45.42 -15.34 8.03
C GLN A 481 -43.98 -15.82 8.30
N ARG A 482 -43.78 -16.97 8.94
CA ARG A 482 -42.44 -17.50 9.25
C ARG A 482 -42.08 -18.66 8.34
N VAL A 483 -40.80 -18.77 8.01
CA VAL A 483 -40.24 -19.93 7.31
C VAL A 483 -39.51 -20.79 8.35
N VAL A 484 -39.82 -22.08 8.38
CA VAL A 484 -39.18 -23.06 9.26
C VAL A 484 -38.27 -23.95 8.40
N PHE A 485 -36.97 -23.85 8.65
CA PHE A 485 -35.96 -24.60 7.92
C PHE A 485 -35.78 -26.02 8.48
N ALA A 486 -35.43 -26.96 7.61
CA ALA A 486 -35.16 -28.34 7.99
C ALA A 486 -33.99 -28.42 9.00
N ARG A 487 -34.08 -29.37 9.93
CA ARG A 487 -33.01 -29.61 10.91
C ARG A 487 -31.78 -30.11 10.16
N GLY A 488 -30.64 -29.45 10.39
CA GLY A 488 -29.38 -29.80 9.72
C GLY A 488 -29.25 -29.25 8.30
N LEU A 489 -30.08 -28.28 7.89
CA LEU A 489 -30.08 -27.65 6.55
C LEU A 489 -28.67 -27.42 5.99
N LEU A 490 -27.79 -26.77 6.75
CA LEU A 490 -26.44 -26.43 6.30
C LEU A 490 -25.59 -27.67 5.99
N ASN A 491 -25.71 -28.73 6.77
CA ASN A 491 -24.99 -29.98 6.52
C ASN A 491 -25.56 -30.67 5.28
N THR A 492 -26.89 -30.74 5.15
CA THR A 492 -27.55 -31.33 3.98
C THR A 492 -27.13 -30.66 2.67
N LEU A 493 -27.13 -29.33 2.62
CA LEU A 493 -26.70 -28.58 1.44
C LEU A 493 -25.21 -28.80 1.15
N ARG A 494 -24.36 -28.74 2.19
CA ARG A 494 -22.92 -28.97 2.04
C ARG A 494 -22.60 -30.37 1.52
N ASP A 495 -23.20 -31.39 2.10
CA ASP A 495 -22.90 -32.78 1.76
C ASP A 495 -23.36 -33.10 0.33
N ARG A 496 -24.47 -32.49 -0.13
CA ARG A 496 -24.93 -32.55 -1.53
C ARG A 496 -23.90 -31.93 -2.48
N GLU A 497 -23.43 -30.72 -2.19
CA GLU A 497 -22.43 -30.04 -3.03
C GLU A 497 -21.08 -30.77 -3.04
N LEU A 498 -20.64 -31.32 -1.90
CA LEU A 498 -19.41 -32.09 -1.84
C LEU A 498 -19.49 -33.40 -2.62
N ALA A 499 -20.66 -34.05 -2.66
CA ALA A 499 -20.89 -35.21 -3.52
C ALA A 499 -20.77 -34.82 -5.01
N ASP A 500 -21.49 -33.76 -5.43
CA ASP A 500 -21.44 -33.26 -6.81
C ASP A 500 -20.00 -32.85 -7.22
N ALA A 501 -19.28 -32.16 -6.35
CA ALA A 501 -17.89 -31.75 -6.59
C ALA A 501 -16.95 -32.96 -6.64
N GLY A 502 -17.15 -33.96 -5.78
CA GLY A 502 -16.41 -35.21 -5.79
C GLY A 502 -16.57 -35.97 -7.10
N GLU A 503 -17.79 -36.07 -7.64
CA GLU A 503 -18.04 -36.69 -8.95
C GLU A 503 -17.34 -35.93 -10.09
N ALA A 504 -17.43 -34.60 -10.10
CA ALA A 504 -16.78 -33.77 -11.12
C ALA A 504 -15.24 -33.89 -11.08
N LEU A 505 -14.65 -33.96 -9.89
CA LEU A 505 -13.21 -34.12 -9.72
C LEU A 505 -12.74 -35.52 -10.09
N ALA A 506 -13.51 -36.56 -9.73
CA ALA A 506 -13.21 -37.92 -10.14
C ALA A 506 -13.23 -38.07 -11.67
N ALA A 507 -14.15 -37.40 -12.36
CA ALA A 507 -14.18 -37.37 -13.83
C ALA A 507 -12.96 -36.66 -14.44
N ARG A 508 -12.42 -35.62 -13.79
CA ARG A 508 -11.26 -34.85 -14.27
C ARG A 508 -9.90 -35.51 -13.98
N HIS A 509 -9.73 -36.06 -12.78
CA HIS A 509 -8.43 -36.53 -12.27
C HIS A 509 -8.34 -38.06 -12.13
N GLY A 510 -9.45 -38.77 -12.27
CA GLY A 510 -9.53 -40.19 -11.91
C GLY A 510 -9.59 -40.41 -10.40
N GLY A 511 -9.73 -41.68 -9.99
CA GLY A 511 -9.86 -42.07 -8.58
C GLY A 511 -11.30 -41.93 -8.04
N ILE A 512 -11.46 -42.17 -6.74
CA ILE A 512 -12.77 -42.15 -6.06
C ILE A 512 -12.72 -41.08 -4.96
N ALA A 513 -13.74 -40.23 -4.92
CA ALA A 513 -13.93 -39.28 -3.83
C ALA A 513 -14.26 -40.03 -2.52
N GLN A 514 -13.48 -39.77 -1.48
CA GLN A 514 -13.64 -40.39 -0.17
C GLN A 514 -14.25 -39.39 0.82
N SER A 515 -15.27 -39.83 1.56
CA SER A 515 -15.88 -39.05 2.64
C SER A 515 -14.89 -38.85 3.79
N VAL A 516 -14.96 -37.71 4.48
CA VAL A 516 -14.11 -37.43 5.64
C VAL A 516 -14.95 -37.05 6.85
N ASN A 517 -14.67 -37.68 7.99
CA ASN A 517 -15.37 -37.51 9.25
C ASN A 517 -14.46 -36.86 10.30
N ALA A 518 -15.09 -36.32 11.35
CA ALA A 518 -14.35 -35.77 12.48
C ALA A 518 -13.51 -36.86 13.17
N GLY A 519 -12.22 -36.58 13.37
CA GLY A 519 -11.25 -37.51 13.93
C GLY A 519 -10.40 -38.25 12.88
N ASP A 520 -10.79 -38.22 11.61
CA ASP A 520 -10.07 -38.91 10.54
C ASP A 520 -8.68 -38.30 10.31
N HIS A 521 -7.73 -39.17 9.96
CA HIS A 521 -6.39 -38.77 9.54
C HIS A 521 -6.36 -38.61 8.02
N VAL A 522 -5.83 -37.48 7.56
CA VAL A 522 -5.74 -37.10 6.15
C VAL A 522 -4.27 -37.04 5.79
N ALA A 523 -3.86 -37.76 4.75
CA ALA A 523 -2.49 -37.79 4.26
C ALA A 523 -2.48 -37.97 2.75
N GLY A 524 -1.69 -37.17 2.03
CA GLY A 524 -1.58 -37.25 0.58
C GLY A 524 -0.96 -36.01 -0.03
N ILE A 525 -0.96 -35.94 -1.36
CA ILE A 525 -0.47 -34.80 -2.13
C ILE A 525 -1.58 -33.76 -2.25
N TYR A 526 -1.31 -32.52 -1.88
CA TYR A 526 -2.25 -31.42 -2.13
C TYR A 526 -2.23 -31.05 -3.62
N ARG A 527 -3.33 -31.32 -4.33
CA ARG A 527 -3.42 -31.21 -5.80
C ARG A 527 -3.95 -29.88 -6.28
N GLU A 528 -5.09 -29.45 -5.75
CA GLU A 528 -5.71 -28.18 -6.12
C GLU A 528 -6.63 -27.64 -5.01
N ARG A 529 -6.86 -26.33 -5.05
CA ARG A 529 -7.87 -25.65 -4.25
C ARG A 529 -9.20 -25.65 -4.99
N VAL A 530 -10.25 -26.11 -4.33
CA VAL A 530 -11.62 -26.15 -4.84
C VAL A 530 -12.46 -25.11 -4.10
N THR A 531 -13.05 -24.17 -4.84
CA THR A 531 -13.90 -23.11 -4.26
C THR A 531 -15.35 -23.46 -4.51
N LEU A 532 -16.12 -23.69 -3.43
CA LEU A 532 -17.51 -24.11 -3.45
C LEU A 532 -18.40 -23.11 -2.69
N ALA A 533 -19.72 -23.18 -2.85
CA ALA A 533 -20.66 -22.36 -2.09
C ALA A 533 -20.51 -22.57 -0.57
N SER A 534 -20.25 -23.82 -0.18
CA SER A 534 -20.06 -24.23 1.21
C SER A 534 -18.74 -23.78 1.82
N GLY A 535 -17.80 -23.30 1.02
CA GLY A 535 -16.49 -22.82 1.45
C GLY A 535 -15.36 -23.30 0.53
N ARG A 536 -14.12 -23.08 0.98
CA ARG A 536 -12.92 -23.49 0.25
C ARG A 536 -12.39 -24.82 0.76
N PHE A 537 -12.05 -25.70 -0.15
CA PHE A 537 -11.57 -27.05 0.12
C PHE A 537 -10.24 -27.29 -0.59
N ALA A 538 -9.41 -28.14 0.00
CA ALA A 538 -8.19 -28.67 -0.58
C ALA A 538 -8.47 -30.10 -1.03
N MET A 539 -8.09 -30.41 -2.27
CA MET A 539 -8.10 -31.78 -2.78
C MET A 539 -6.79 -32.47 -2.39
N ILE A 540 -6.89 -33.49 -1.54
CA ILE A 540 -5.76 -34.30 -1.08
C ILE A 540 -5.84 -35.68 -1.74
N ASP A 541 -4.86 -35.98 -2.59
CA ASP A 541 -4.74 -37.23 -3.33
C ASP A 541 -3.82 -38.20 -2.58
N ASN A 542 -4.35 -39.35 -2.19
CA ASN A 542 -3.60 -40.38 -1.44
C ASN A 542 -3.12 -41.55 -2.32
N GLY A 543 -3.28 -41.44 -3.65
CA GLY A 543 -2.91 -42.47 -4.63
C GLY A 543 -3.94 -43.58 -4.83
N MET A 544 -4.90 -43.76 -3.92
CA MET A 544 -6.04 -44.69 -4.07
C MET A 544 -7.35 -43.96 -4.36
N GLY A 545 -7.39 -42.67 -4.10
CA GLY A 545 -8.52 -41.78 -4.29
C GLY A 545 -8.14 -40.39 -3.76
N PHE A 546 -9.14 -39.56 -3.50
CA PHE A 546 -8.90 -38.24 -2.95
C PHE A 546 -9.95 -37.83 -1.93
N GLN A 547 -9.57 -36.89 -1.07
CA GLN A 547 -10.41 -36.32 -0.03
C GLN A 547 -10.51 -34.80 -0.23
N LEU A 548 -11.72 -34.26 -0.05
CA LEU A 548 -11.96 -32.83 0.03
C LEU A 548 -12.01 -32.42 1.50
N VAL A 549 -11.07 -31.56 1.90
CA VAL A 549 -10.96 -31.10 3.28
C VAL A 549 -10.90 -29.58 3.35
N PRO A 550 -11.37 -28.94 4.43
CA PRO A 550 -11.34 -27.48 4.53
C PRO A 550 -9.93 -26.90 4.29
N TRP A 551 -9.86 -25.94 3.37
CA TRP A 551 -8.61 -25.29 2.99
C TRP A 551 -8.23 -24.17 3.97
N ARG A 552 -6.93 -23.89 4.07
CA ARG A 552 -6.38 -22.72 4.76
C ARG A 552 -5.31 -22.05 3.90
N GLN A 553 -5.15 -20.74 4.05
CA GLN A 553 -4.21 -19.92 3.25
C GLN A 553 -2.76 -20.39 3.28
N ASP A 554 -2.32 -21.00 4.39
CA ASP A 554 -0.99 -21.56 4.53
C ASP A 554 -0.75 -22.84 3.72
N MET A 555 -1.78 -23.41 3.09
CA MET A 555 -1.66 -24.61 2.25
C MET A 555 -1.15 -24.32 0.84
N ASP A 556 -1.33 -23.11 0.30
CA ASP A 556 -0.99 -22.82 -1.11
C ASP A 556 0.49 -23.04 -1.42
N ARG A 557 1.39 -22.80 -0.47
CA ARG A 557 2.83 -23.09 -0.56
C ARG A 557 3.19 -24.58 -0.61
N HIS A 558 2.21 -25.45 -0.35
CA HIS A 558 2.37 -26.91 -0.34
C HIS A 558 1.69 -27.56 -1.55
N LEU A 559 1.31 -26.77 -2.57
CA LEU A 559 0.75 -27.31 -3.81
C LEU A 559 1.75 -28.29 -4.44
N GLY A 560 1.28 -29.48 -4.80
CA GLY A 560 2.11 -30.58 -5.31
C GLY A 560 2.97 -31.29 -4.26
N GLN A 561 2.91 -30.89 -2.99
CA GLN A 561 3.67 -31.50 -1.89
C GLN A 561 2.80 -32.42 -1.04
N ALA A 562 3.45 -33.38 -0.36
CA ALA A 562 2.80 -34.24 0.61
C ALA A 562 2.44 -33.47 1.89
N VAL A 563 1.19 -33.58 2.31
CA VAL A 563 0.65 -32.97 3.53
C VAL A 563 -0.04 -34.01 4.40
N THR A 564 -0.04 -33.79 5.71
CA THR A 564 -0.72 -34.65 6.69
C THR A 564 -1.48 -33.81 7.71
N GLY A 565 -2.62 -34.30 8.20
CA GLY A 565 -3.41 -33.58 9.18
C GLY A 565 -4.51 -34.44 9.79
N ARG A 566 -5.16 -33.92 10.84
CA ARG A 566 -6.31 -34.58 11.47
C ARG A 566 -7.54 -33.68 11.46
N ILE A 567 -8.70 -34.23 11.12
CA ILE A 567 -9.95 -33.47 11.18
C ILE A 567 -10.38 -33.30 12.64
N ASN A 568 -10.59 -32.05 13.06
CA ASN A 568 -11.05 -31.71 14.39
C ASN A 568 -12.58 -31.78 14.50
N GLN A 569 -13.10 -31.76 15.73
CA GLN A 569 -14.54 -31.85 16.00
C GLN A 569 -15.35 -30.65 15.48
N ARG A 570 -14.69 -29.53 15.14
CA ARG A 570 -15.32 -28.36 14.53
C ARG A 570 -15.35 -28.43 13.01
N GLY A 571 -14.90 -29.56 12.43
CA GLY A 571 -14.86 -29.81 11.00
C GLY A 571 -13.72 -29.09 10.27
N GLY A 572 -12.74 -28.53 10.98
CA GLY A 572 -11.49 -28.01 10.41
C GLY A 572 -10.38 -29.07 10.40
N VAL A 573 -9.23 -28.78 9.78
CA VAL A 573 -8.06 -29.68 9.79
C VAL A 573 -6.91 -29.07 10.59
N ASP A 574 -6.38 -29.86 11.52
CA ASP A 574 -5.15 -29.56 12.24
C ASP A 574 -3.98 -30.14 11.43
N TRP A 575 -3.37 -29.29 10.59
CA TRP A 575 -2.29 -29.67 9.69
C TRP A 575 -0.95 -29.87 10.41
N SER A 576 -0.23 -30.90 9.99
CA SER A 576 1.19 -31.15 10.29
C SER A 576 1.96 -31.19 8.98
N PHE A 577 2.63 -30.08 8.66
CA PHE A 577 3.49 -30.00 7.47
C PHE A 577 4.85 -30.62 7.81
N ALA A 578 5.27 -31.65 7.07
CA ALA A 578 6.62 -32.19 7.22
C ALA A 578 7.63 -31.07 6.87
N ARG A 579 8.57 -30.76 7.77
CA ARG A 579 9.69 -29.90 7.41
C ARG A 579 10.44 -30.57 6.27
N SER A 580 10.55 -29.87 5.14
CA SER A 580 11.57 -30.14 4.13
C SER A 580 12.91 -30.26 4.86
N ARG A 581 13.39 -31.50 5.04
CA ARG A 581 14.79 -31.76 5.29
C ARG A 581 15.42 -31.69 3.91
N GLY A 582 16.06 -30.55 3.61
CA GLY A 582 17.04 -30.52 2.54
C GLY A 582 18.05 -31.66 2.75
N PRO A 583 18.66 -32.20 1.68
CA PRO A 583 19.68 -33.22 1.83
C PRO A 583 20.76 -32.68 2.78
N ALA A 584 21.03 -33.42 3.85
CA ALA A 584 22.23 -33.18 4.63
C ALA A 584 23.42 -33.45 3.71
N ILE A 585 24.17 -32.40 3.38
CA ILE A 585 25.54 -32.52 2.91
C ILE A 585 26.44 -32.38 4.14
#